data_AF-A0AAP0I2L9-F1
#
_entry.id   AF-A0AAP0I2L9-F1
#
_cell.length_a   1.000
_cell.length_b   1.000
_cell.length_c   1.000
_cell.angle_alpha   90.00
_cell.angle_beta   90.00
_cell.angle_gamma   90.00
#
_symmetry.space_group_name_H-M   'P 1'
#
loop_
_entity.id
_entity.type
_entity.pdbx_description
1 polymer ?
#
loop_
_entity_poly.entity_id
_entity_poly.type
_entity_poly.pdbx_seq_one_letter_code
_entity_poly.pdbx_strand_id
1 'polypeptide(L)'
;MSIDAETEGNSKISSLVDLLKITAIPPPSSSRSTDQCYWGESISGKLTVSSAYNLIKGRGKALSLRPWLLVWRWVGPDRVKFFLWLVLHNALLTNSERFRQHMCDTKL
;
A
#
# COMPACT_ATOMS: atom_id res chain seq x y z
N MET A 1 -21.19 -17.35 36.30
CA MET A 1 -20.75 -16.43 37.36
C MET A 1 -19.22 -16.30 37.39
N SER A 2 -18.56 -16.15 36.23
CA SER A 2 -17.08 -16.12 36.14
C SER A 2 -16.54 -15.19 35.04
N ILE A 3 -17.41 -14.43 34.36
CA ILE A 3 -17.05 -13.55 33.23
C ILE A 3 -16.72 -12.12 33.70
N ASP A 4 -17.26 -11.72 34.86
CA ASP A 4 -17.19 -10.33 35.32
C ASP A 4 -15.80 -9.95 35.88
N ALA A 5 -15.05 -10.92 36.44
CA ALA A 5 -13.73 -10.66 37.00
C ALA A 5 -12.63 -10.51 35.93
N GLU A 6 -12.71 -11.25 34.82
CA GLU A 6 -11.77 -11.13 33.69
C GLU A 6 -11.96 -9.82 32.92
N THR A 7 -13.22 -9.41 32.75
CA THR A 7 -13.58 -8.18 32.03
C THR A 7 -13.08 -6.94 32.77
N GLU A 8 -13.12 -6.95 34.10
CA GLU A 8 -12.61 -5.86 34.94
C GLU A 8 -11.07 -5.84 35.03
N GLY A 9 -10.41 -7.00 34.93
CA GLY A 9 -8.95 -7.07 34.79
C GLY A 9 -8.47 -6.44 33.49
N ASN A 10 -9.14 -6.73 32.38
CA ASN A 10 -8.77 -6.23 31.05
C ASN A 10 -9.00 -4.71 30.90
N SER A 11 -10.05 -4.16 31.53
CA SER A 11 -10.31 -2.71 31.54
C SER A 11 -9.27 -1.94 32.36
N LYS A 12 -8.81 -2.50 33.49
CA LYS A 12 -7.73 -1.93 34.31
C LYS A 12 -6.38 -1.98 33.61
N ILE A 13 -6.08 -3.05 32.87
CA ILE A 13 -4.85 -3.13 32.07
C ILE A 13 -4.87 -2.09 30.94
N SER A 14 -5.98 -1.95 30.23
CA SER A 14 -6.11 -0.93 29.17
C SER A 14 -5.89 0.49 29.71
N SER A 15 -6.49 0.83 30.88
CA SER A 15 -6.33 2.17 31.46
C SER A 15 -4.91 2.46 31.93
N LEU A 16 -4.19 1.45 32.46
CA LEU A 16 -2.79 1.57 32.83
C LEU A 16 -1.89 1.79 31.62
N VAL A 17 -2.14 1.08 30.52
CA VAL A 17 -1.40 1.25 29.26
C VAL A 17 -1.58 2.66 28.71
N ASP A 18 -2.77 3.23 28.82
CA ASP A 18 -3.04 4.60 28.38
C ASP A 18 -2.42 5.65 29.31
N LEU A 19 -2.46 5.44 30.62
CA LEU A 19 -1.74 6.27 31.61
C LEU A 19 -0.23 6.28 31.36
N LEU A 20 0.35 5.13 31.02
CA LEU A 20 1.77 5.03 30.66
C LEU A 20 2.09 5.81 29.38
N LYS A 21 1.23 5.76 28.35
CA LYS A 21 1.41 6.57 27.13
C LYS A 21 1.36 8.06 27.41
N ILE A 22 0.44 8.50 28.27
CA ILE A 22 0.28 9.92 28.61
C ILE A 22 1.47 10.42 29.43
N THR A 23 1.92 9.67 30.43
CA THR A 23 3.05 10.05 31.30
C THR A 23 4.40 9.99 30.59
N ALA A 24 4.52 9.18 29.53
CA ALA A 24 5.71 9.14 28.68
C ALA A 24 5.90 10.40 27.83
N ILE A 25 4.84 11.22 27.65
CA ILE A 25 4.91 12.50 26.96
C ILE A 25 5.13 13.59 28.02
N PRO A 26 6.34 14.12 28.16
CA PRO A 26 6.61 15.11 29.18
C PRO A 26 5.86 16.42 28.86
N PRO A 27 5.38 17.16 29.87
CA PRO A 27 4.56 18.35 29.66
C PRO A 27 5.31 19.42 28.85
N PRO A 28 4.59 20.27 28.10
CA PRO A 28 5.21 21.36 27.35
C PRO A 28 6.01 22.26 28.29
N SER A 29 7.30 22.43 28.01
CA SER A 29 8.23 23.23 28.81
C SER A 29 8.84 24.35 27.98
N SER A 30 8.96 25.55 28.57
CA SER A 30 9.57 26.72 27.92
C SER A 30 11.06 26.53 27.61
N SER A 31 11.69 25.53 28.20
CA SER A 31 13.08 25.11 27.95
C SER A 31 13.26 24.20 26.73
N ARG A 32 12.17 23.72 26.11
CA ARG A 32 12.21 22.81 24.96
C ARG A 32 11.96 23.54 23.65
N SER A 33 12.49 22.95 22.57
CA SER A 33 12.23 23.41 21.21
C SER A 33 10.75 23.31 20.86
N THR A 34 10.32 24.14 19.91
CA THR A 34 8.97 24.06 19.31
C THR A 34 8.67 22.65 18.82
N ASP A 35 7.43 22.21 19.04
CA ASP A 35 6.92 20.93 18.55
C ASP A 35 7.16 20.77 17.04
N GLN A 36 7.53 19.57 16.61
CA GLN A 36 7.88 19.27 15.22
C GLN A 36 7.06 18.09 14.73
N CYS A 37 6.48 18.22 13.53
CA CYS A 37 5.83 17.10 12.87
C CYS A 37 6.87 16.02 12.52
N TYR A 38 6.68 14.80 13.05
CA TYR A 38 7.52 13.66 12.78
C TYR A 38 6.90 12.75 11.71
N TRP A 39 7.63 12.55 10.62
CA TRP A 39 7.24 11.70 9.51
C TRP A 39 7.91 10.32 9.62
N GLY A 40 7.15 9.33 10.07
CA GLY A 40 7.65 7.96 10.31
C GLY A 40 8.15 7.22 9.07
N GLU A 41 7.80 7.67 7.86
CA GLU A 41 8.32 7.07 6.63
C GLU A 41 9.70 7.62 6.21
N SER A 42 10.32 8.50 6.98
CA SER A 42 11.67 8.97 6.72
C SER A 42 12.58 8.76 7.92
N ILE A 43 13.82 8.29 7.68
CA ILE A 43 14.86 8.16 8.72
C ILE A 43 15.17 9.52 9.36
N SER A 44 15.08 10.60 8.58
CA SER A 44 15.27 11.96 9.09
C SER A 44 14.06 12.51 9.84
N GLY A 45 12.94 11.79 9.89
CA GLY A 45 11.68 12.27 10.45
C GLY A 45 11.03 13.42 9.68
N LYS A 46 11.61 13.85 8.55
CA LYS A 46 11.08 14.96 7.74
C LYS A 46 10.11 14.45 6.67
N LEU A 47 8.99 15.16 6.53
CA LEU A 47 8.06 14.96 5.42
C LEU A 47 8.71 15.45 4.12
N THR A 48 8.75 14.60 3.12
CA THR A 48 9.09 14.98 1.75
C THR A 48 8.05 14.42 0.77
N VAL A 49 7.88 15.09 -0.37
CA VAL A 49 7.00 14.61 -1.45
C VAL A 49 7.42 13.21 -1.89
N SER A 50 8.74 12.94 -1.97
CA SER A 50 9.28 11.63 -2.33
C SER A 50 8.89 10.54 -1.33
N SER A 51 9.07 10.78 -0.01
CA SER A 51 8.70 9.80 1.00
C SER A 51 7.18 9.54 1.04
N ALA A 52 6.37 10.59 0.87
CA ALA A 52 4.92 10.46 0.79
C ALA A 52 4.48 9.67 -0.44
N TYR A 53 5.06 9.97 -1.61
CA TYR A 53 4.78 9.26 -2.85
C TYR A 53 5.16 7.77 -2.75
N ASN A 54 6.31 7.45 -2.16
CA ASN A 54 6.75 6.07 -1.99
C ASN A 54 5.87 5.28 -1.00
N LEU A 55 5.34 5.94 0.04
CA LEU A 55 4.33 5.35 0.92
C LEU A 55 3.07 4.98 0.13
N ILE A 56 2.52 5.94 -0.63
CA ILE A 56 1.30 5.74 -1.43
C ILE A 56 1.49 4.66 -2.50
N LYS A 57 2.66 4.64 -3.13
CA LYS A 57 3.04 3.65 -4.14
C LYS A 57 3.13 2.22 -3.58
N GLY A 58 3.15 2.06 -2.25
CA GLY A 58 3.26 0.77 -1.57
C GLY A 58 4.71 0.35 -1.44
N ARG A 59 5.27 0.52 -0.23
CA ARG A 59 6.51 -0.12 0.18
C ARG A 59 6.33 -1.64 0.11
N GLY A 60 6.93 -2.29 -0.88
CA GLY A 60 7.17 -3.75 -0.85
C GLY A 60 6.19 -4.68 -1.58
N LYS A 61 5.41 -4.24 -2.57
CA LYS A 61 4.66 -5.18 -3.46
C LYS A 61 5.17 -5.29 -4.90
N ALA A 62 6.26 -4.63 -5.23
CA ALA A 62 7.05 -5.02 -6.39
C ALA A 62 8.25 -5.85 -5.89
N LEU A 63 7.99 -7.10 -5.51
CA LEU A 63 9.00 -8.11 -5.83
C LEU A 63 9.36 -7.89 -7.29
N SER A 64 10.65 -7.87 -7.56
CA SER A 64 11.35 -7.58 -8.81
C SER A 64 10.95 -8.49 -10.00
N LEU A 65 9.68 -8.85 -10.14
CA LEU A 65 9.12 -9.34 -11.37
C LEU A 65 9.05 -8.13 -12.29
N ARG A 66 10.10 -7.95 -13.08
CA ARG A 66 10.07 -7.12 -14.28
C ARG A 66 9.09 -7.81 -15.23
N PRO A 67 7.81 -7.42 -15.31
CA PRO A 67 6.82 -8.29 -15.93
C PRO A 67 7.05 -8.38 -17.44
N TRP A 68 7.62 -7.33 -18.04
CA TRP A 68 8.13 -7.35 -19.40
C TRP A 68 9.16 -8.48 -19.60
N LEU A 69 10.10 -8.66 -18.67
CA LEU A 69 11.13 -9.69 -18.76
C LEU A 69 10.53 -11.10 -18.76
N LEU A 70 9.43 -11.31 -18.03
CA LEU A 70 8.68 -12.58 -18.07
C LEU A 70 8.11 -12.86 -19.47
N VAL A 71 7.55 -11.82 -20.12
CA VAL A 71 7.01 -11.93 -21.48
C VAL A 71 8.11 -12.25 -22.49
N TRP A 72 9.25 -11.57 -22.44
CA TRP A 72 10.32 -11.75 -23.42
C TRP A 72 11.17 -13.01 -23.19
N ARG A 73 11.27 -13.49 -21.95
CA ARG A 73 11.95 -14.77 -21.63
C ARG A 73 11.10 -16.00 -21.96
N TRP A 74 9.81 -15.83 -22.24
CA TRP A 74 8.93 -16.95 -22.52
C TRP A 74 9.30 -17.64 -23.83
N VAL A 75 9.45 -18.96 -23.77
CA VAL A 75 9.85 -19.81 -24.90
C VAL A 75 8.58 -20.31 -25.58
N GLY A 76 8.22 -19.71 -26.71
CA GLY A 76 7.09 -20.12 -27.52
C GLY A 76 6.80 -19.14 -28.67
N PRO A 77 5.69 -19.32 -29.41
CA PRO A 77 5.37 -18.51 -30.58
C PRO A 77 5.24 -17.02 -30.29
N ASP A 78 5.80 -16.16 -31.14
CA ASP A 78 5.81 -14.71 -30.91
C ASP A 78 4.41 -14.08 -30.77
N ARG A 79 3.40 -14.69 -31.40
CA ARG A 79 1.98 -14.28 -31.24
C ARG A 79 1.52 -14.32 -29.79
N VAL A 80 1.98 -15.30 -29.02
CA VAL A 80 1.63 -15.44 -27.60
C VAL A 80 2.42 -14.46 -26.75
N LYS A 81 3.68 -14.14 -27.08
CA LYS A 81 4.42 -13.05 -26.42
C LYS A 81 3.71 -11.71 -26.59
N PHE A 82 3.24 -11.42 -27.80
CA PHE A 82 2.49 -10.21 -28.09
C PHE A 82 1.15 -10.17 -27.33
N PHE A 83 0.44 -11.30 -27.26
CA PHE A 83 -0.77 -11.42 -26.44
C PHE A 83 -0.48 -11.16 -24.95
N LEU A 84 0.56 -11.79 -24.39
CA LEU A 84 0.98 -11.58 -23.00
C LEU A 84 1.39 -10.14 -22.73
N TRP A 85 2.02 -9.47 -23.69
CA TRP A 85 2.33 -8.04 -23.63
C TRP A 85 1.05 -7.19 -23.53
N LEU A 86 0.04 -7.47 -24.35
CA LEU A 86 -1.25 -6.77 -24.28
C LEU A 86 -1.98 -7.03 -22.96
N VAL A 87 -1.98 -8.28 -22.47
CA VAL A 87 -2.57 -8.65 -21.17
C VAL A 87 -1.90 -7.87 -20.04
N LEU A 88 -0.57 -7.86 -20.02
CA LEU A 88 0.22 -7.19 -18.98
C LEU A 88 -0.10 -5.70 -18.87
N HIS A 89 -0.36 -5.06 -20.01
CA HIS A 89 -0.67 -3.64 -20.09
C HIS A 89 -2.17 -3.32 -19.97
N ASN A 90 -3.03 -4.30 -19.70
CA ASN A 90 -4.49 -4.15 -19.77
C ASN A 90 -4.96 -3.53 -21.10
N ALA A 91 -4.23 -3.82 -22.18
CA ALA A 91 -4.46 -3.30 -23.52
C ALA A 91 -5.20 -4.30 -24.42
N LEU A 92 -5.70 -5.40 -23.86
CA LEU A 92 -6.62 -6.27 -24.57
C LEU A 92 -7.93 -5.53 -24.79
N LEU A 93 -8.24 -5.28 -26.06
CA LEU A 93 -9.53 -4.73 -26.45
C LEU A 93 -10.64 -5.67 -25.95
N THR A 94 -11.51 -5.15 -25.11
CA THR A 94 -12.78 -5.78 -24.75
C THR A 94 -13.64 -5.95 -26.01
N ASN A 95 -14.64 -6.83 -25.96
CA ASN A 95 -15.49 -7.02 -27.14
C ASN A 95 -16.20 -5.72 -27.56
N SER A 96 -16.57 -4.87 -26.59
CA SER A 96 -17.12 -3.54 -26.85
C SER A 96 -16.15 -2.66 -27.66
N GLU A 97 -14.86 -2.67 -27.33
CA GLU A 97 -13.84 -1.90 -28.03
C GLU A 97 -13.51 -2.48 -29.41
N ARG A 98 -13.53 -3.81 -29.56
CA ARG A 98 -13.38 -4.47 -30.87
C ARG A 98 -14.54 -4.13 -31.80
N PHE A 99 -15.77 -4.15 -31.28
CA PHE A 99 -16.96 -3.74 -32.01
C PHE A 99 -16.87 -2.26 -32.42
N ARG A 100 -16.45 -1.37 -31.50
CA ARG A 100 -16.23 0.06 -31.80
C ARG A 100 -15.20 0.28 -32.91
N GLN A 101 -14.19 -0.58 -33.00
CA GLN A 101 -13.13 -0.52 -34.01
C GLN A 101 -13.44 -1.33 -35.28
N HIS A 102 -14.67 -1.82 -35.45
CA HIS A 102 -15.09 -2.64 -36.60
C HIS A 102 -14.27 -3.93 -36.78
N MET A 103 -13.76 -4.49 -35.67
CA MET A 103 -13.02 -5.76 -35.65
C MET A 103 -13.89 -6.98 -35.33
N CYS A 104 -15.15 -6.75 -34.93
CA CYS A 104 -16.13 -7.79 -34.63
C CYS A 104 -17.54 -7.30 -35.03
N ASP A 105 -18.37 -8.19 -35.56
CA ASP A 105 -19.72 -7.85 -36.06
C ASP A 105 -20.80 -7.89 -34.97
N THR A 106 -20.50 -8.49 -33.82
CA THR A 106 -21.48 -8.72 -32.75
C THR A 106 -21.10 -7.96 -31.49
N LYS A 107 -22.04 -7.16 -31.00
CA LYS A 107 -21.97 -6.51 -29.69
C LYS A 107 -22.43 -7.52 -28.63
N LEU A 108 -21.53 -7.90 -27.72
CA LEU A 108 -21.84 -8.70 -26.52
C LEU A 108 -22.50 -7.82 -25.45
#